data_AF-A0A507CTL7-F1
#
_entry.id   AF-A0A507CTL7-F1
#
_cell.length_a   1.000
_cell.length_b   1.000
_cell.length_c   1.000
_cell.angle_alpha   90.00
_cell.angle_beta   90.00
_cell.angle_gamma   90.00
#
_symmetry.space_group_name_H-M   'P 1'
#
loop_
_entity.id
_entity.type
_entity.pdbx_description
1 polymer ?
#
loop_
_entity_poly.entity_id
_entity_poly.type
_entity_poly.pdbx_seq_one_letter_code
_entity_poly.pdbx_strand_id
1 'polypeptide(L)'
;MQITPDINSLPNELISCIFRWIPVQHVFKFRRLSRAVNDSLLTTQFALLNMQLRSTHSPHQSDASMWLLVPQKYQAAMAGEKLSQLEILDSCGSVKTAIPFPESVVLLSKLTTLNLARCSLRGAIPDVFGALSNLTMVFLSNNQLVGGVPASFNCLSSLAILDLSKNRLSGHLPDLSDLNALQYLLVSENQLTGPIPTRVGSPSKLEMMNLERNQFSAIPNTIANLTKLFFLNISNNPISGDLPNELWRLRGLNVISMAHCGVTGSLAGIGELSLLNEVDASHNDLTGGIPPNELLQLTRLYSLHLFGNRRLSPQVWDFTGLDNFKYLCMDRAVLENSTLYGAFIRCELHGESENARRAQFLPQITPNGSFDEFRIIGGQCRNSLVWMDEYCLPAEVQEALPDISGLSYLQMYVPNDIDENSLSQCSDLKEISFTHLMDFEDSTDQVEYLLRQIRGAPIQKVWCDTSPPVGGRCVLETITSNFLKRGWHKETHGDEKVCFVMMN
;
A
#
# COMPACT_ATOMS: atom_id res chain seq x y z
N MET A 1 5.88 -56.16 10.78
CA MET A 1 6.96 -55.17 10.93
C MET A 1 6.34 -53.83 11.21
N GLN A 2 6.15 -53.48 12.49
CA GLN A 2 5.87 -52.10 12.88
C GLN A 2 7.23 -51.41 13.00
N ILE A 3 7.54 -50.53 12.05
CA ILE A 3 8.69 -49.63 12.18
C ILE A 3 8.24 -48.57 13.17
N THR A 4 8.55 -48.76 14.45
CA THR A 4 8.57 -47.66 15.40
C THR A 4 9.64 -46.68 14.92
N PRO A 5 9.36 -45.37 14.80
CA PRO A 5 10.41 -44.42 14.48
C PRO A 5 11.43 -44.50 15.60
N ASP A 6 12.67 -44.90 15.27
CA ASP A 6 13.77 -44.77 16.20
C ASP A 6 13.89 -43.27 16.53
N ILE A 7 14.05 -42.93 17.80
CA ILE A 7 14.23 -41.53 18.20
C ILE A 7 15.44 -40.91 17.49
N ASN A 8 16.40 -41.76 17.09
CA ASN A 8 17.57 -41.40 16.30
C ASN A 8 17.27 -41.09 14.82
N SER A 9 16.07 -41.38 14.31
CA SER A 9 15.64 -41.01 12.96
C SER A 9 14.87 -39.70 12.90
N LEU A 10 14.59 -39.07 14.05
CA LEU A 10 13.93 -37.76 14.11
C LEU A 10 14.96 -36.62 13.96
N PRO A 11 14.60 -35.49 13.33
CA PRO A 11 15.47 -34.32 13.25
C PRO A 11 15.89 -33.83 14.65
N ASN A 12 17.13 -33.35 14.78
CA ASN A 12 17.69 -32.87 16.05
C ASN A 12 16.87 -31.72 16.67
N GLU A 13 16.27 -30.85 15.86
CA GLU A 13 15.36 -29.79 16.35
C GLU A 13 14.12 -30.37 17.05
N LEU A 14 13.66 -31.53 16.59
CA LEU A 14 12.45 -32.18 17.08
C LEU A 14 12.74 -32.97 18.37
N ILE A 15 13.89 -33.64 18.45
CA ILE A 15 14.39 -34.29 19.67
C ILE A 15 14.60 -33.24 20.78
N SER A 16 15.19 -32.09 20.44
CA SER A 16 15.40 -31.00 21.40
C SER A 16 14.11 -30.29 21.80
N CYS A 17 13.06 -30.30 20.97
CA CYS A 17 11.72 -29.88 21.37
C CYS A 17 11.04 -30.89 22.33
N ILE A 18 11.16 -32.19 22.06
CA ILE A 18 10.58 -33.28 22.89
C ILE A 18 11.30 -33.38 24.25
N PHE A 19 12.63 -33.21 24.27
CA PHE A 19 13.48 -33.39 25.46
C PHE A 19 14.16 -32.09 25.91
N ARG A 20 13.49 -30.94 25.76
CA ARG A 20 14.04 -29.59 26.03
C ARG A 20 14.61 -29.34 27.44
N TRP A 21 14.57 -30.35 28.30
CA TRP A 21 14.95 -30.36 29.71
C TRP A 21 16.04 -31.36 30.07
N ILE A 22 16.38 -32.25 29.14
CA ILE A 22 17.54 -33.12 29.26
C ILE A 22 18.64 -32.41 28.47
N PRO A 23 19.74 -31.94 29.10
CA PRO A 23 20.83 -31.32 28.35
C PRO A 23 21.25 -32.28 27.23
N VAL A 24 21.46 -31.82 26.00
CA VAL A 24 21.64 -32.68 24.81
C VAL A 24 22.66 -33.81 25.03
N GLN A 25 23.72 -33.52 25.80
CA GLN A 25 24.74 -34.47 26.24
C GLN A 25 24.24 -35.64 27.12
N HIS A 26 23.04 -35.57 27.68
CA HIS A 26 22.36 -36.59 28.46
C HIS A 26 21.28 -37.33 27.65
N VAL A 27 20.68 -36.70 26.63
CA VAL A 27 19.70 -37.34 25.74
C VAL A 27 20.32 -38.58 25.08
N PHE A 28 21.56 -38.46 24.61
CA PHE A 28 22.33 -39.56 24.01
C PHE A 28 23.00 -40.50 25.04
N LYS A 29 23.00 -40.17 26.33
CA LYS A 29 23.53 -41.03 27.40
C LYS A 29 22.52 -42.06 27.90
N PHE A 30 21.23 -41.92 27.56
CA PHE A 30 20.21 -42.95 27.77
C PHE A 30 20.35 -44.08 26.74
N ARG A 31 21.51 -44.76 26.75
CA ARG A 31 21.93 -45.65 25.68
C ARG A 31 21.06 -46.90 25.47
N ARG A 32 20.13 -47.22 26.38
CA ARG A 32 19.07 -48.21 26.20
C ARG A 32 17.92 -47.89 27.15
N LEU A 33 16.97 -47.07 26.72
CA LEU A 33 15.66 -47.06 27.36
C LEU A 33 15.08 -48.47 27.14
N SER A 34 14.64 -49.14 28.22
CA SER A 34 14.03 -50.46 28.09
C SER A 34 12.85 -50.36 27.12
N ARG A 35 12.45 -51.45 26.46
CA ARG A 35 11.32 -51.43 25.52
C ARG A 35 10.08 -50.81 26.16
N ALA A 36 9.85 -51.07 27.45
CA ALA A 36 8.78 -50.44 28.25
C ALA A 36 8.93 -48.93 28.46
N VAL A 37 10.15 -48.39 28.54
CA VAL A 37 10.38 -46.93 28.62
C VAL A 37 10.28 -46.26 27.24
N ASN A 38 10.71 -46.94 26.17
CA ASN A 38 10.44 -46.46 24.80
C ASN A 38 8.94 -46.48 24.50
N ASP A 39 8.23 -47.54 24.90
CA ASP A 39 6.79 -47.65 24.76
C ASP A 39 6.08 -46.59 25.62
N SER A 40 6.57 -46.31 26.84
CA SER A 40 6.03 -45.24 27.67
C SER A 40 6.33 -43.84 27.12
N LEU A 41 7.52 -43.57 26.59
CA LEU A 41 7.87 -42.33 25.87
C LEU A 41 7.01 -42.11 24.61
N LEU A 42 6.55 -43.20 24.00
CA LEU A 42 5.62 -43.18 22.86
C LEU A 42 4.16 -43.00 23.29
N THR A 43 3.83 -43.21 24.57
CA THR A 43 2.47 -42.99 25.07
C THR A 43 2.16 -41.51 25.27
N THR A 44 0.94 -41.14 24.94
CA THR A 44 0.35 -39.83 25.17
C THR A 44 0.45 -39.40 26.63
N GLN A 45 0.30 -40.35 27.57
CA GLN A 45 0.38 -40.10 29.01
C GLN A 45 1.78 -39.63 29.46
N PHE A 46 2.88 -40.15 28.91
CA PHE A 46 4.21 -39.70 29.31
C PHE A 46 4.53 -38.29 28.78
N ALA A 47 4.09 -37.97 27.56
CA ALA A 47 4.17 -36.61 27.02
C ALA A 47 3.39 -35.63 27.91
N LEU A 48 2.15 -35.99 28.28
CA LEU A 48 1.32 -35.20 29.20
C LEU A 48 1.95 -35.05 30.60
N LEU A 49 2.54 -36.11 31.15
CA LEU A 49 3.19 -36.11 32.47
C LEU A 49 4.43 -35.22 32.52
N ASN A 50 5.30 -35.29 31.49
CA ASN A 50 6.43 -34.37 31.35
C ASN A 50 5.98 -32.91 31.22
N MET A 51 4.80 -32.71 30.64
CA MET A 51 4.22 -31.39 30.44
C MET A 51 3.54 -30.86 31.72
N GLN A 52 2.99 -31.71 32.59
CA GLN A 52 2.37 -31.32 33.87
C GLN A 52 3.37 -30.86 34.95
N LEU A 53 4.66 -31.20 34.83
CA LEU A 53 5.70 -30.81 35.79
C LEU A 53 6.03 -29.30 35.83
N ARG A 54 5.43 -28.48 34.95
CA ARG A 54 5.29 -27.02 35.17
C ARG A 54 3.85 -26.71 35.55
N SER A 55 3.56 -26.68 36.85
CA SER A 55 2.30 -26.19 37.39
C SER A 55 2.57 -25.35 38.65
N THR A 56 3.16 -24.16 38.45
CA THR A 56 3.05 -23.06 39.42
C THR A 56 3.00 -21.75 38.64
N HIS A 57 1.77 -21.32 38.36
CA HIS A 57 1.33 -20.05 37.77
C HIS A 57 1.34 -19.93 36.23
N SER A 58 0.25 -19.37 35.69
CA SER A 58 -0.19 -19.33 34.28
C SER A 58 0.89 -19.03 33.24
N PRO A 59 0.99 -19.85 32.16
CA PRO A 59 1.61 -19.39 30.92
C PRO A 59 1.02 -20.09 29.67
N HIS A 60 -0.13 -19.64 29.17
CA HIS A 60 -0.83 -20.38 28.11
C HIS A 60 -0.19 -20.25 26.72
N GLN A 61 0.53 -19.17 26.43
CA GLN A 61 1.01 -18.86 25.08
C GLN A 61 2.33 -19.58 24.71
N SER A 62 3.23 -19.80 25.68
CA SER A 62 4.50 -20.49 25.43
C SER A 62 4.32 -21.98 25.13
N ASP A 63 3.34 -22.61 25.81
CA ASP A 63 2.95 -24.00 25.53
C ASP A 63 2.26 -24.09 24.16
N ALA A 64 1.50 -23.07 23.78
CA ALA A 64 0.84 -22.94 22.47
C ALA A 64 1.83 -22.80 21.30
N SER A 65 2.92 -22.05 21.45
CA SER A 65 3.96 -21.97 20.41
C SER A 65 4.72 -23.31 20.24
N MET A 66 4.88 -24.06 21.34
CA MET A 66 5.48 -25.40 21.30
C MET A 66 4.57 -26.45 20.67
N TRP A 67 3.25 -26.29 20.80
CA TRP A 67 2.25 -27.20 20.22
C TRP A 67 2.41 -27.38 18.71
N LEU A 68 2.75 -26.32 17.97
CA LEU A 68 2.98 -26.41 16.53
C LEU A 68 4.22 -27.24 16.15
N LEU A 69 5.19 -27.33 17.07
CA LEU A 69 6.48 -27.99 16.83
C LEU A 69 6.49 -29.47 17.26
N VAL A 70 5.51 -29.92 18.04
CA VAL A 70 5.40 -31.34 18.41
C VAL A 70 4.75 -32.17 17.30
N PRO A 71 5.09 -33.47 17.16
CA PRO A 71 4.43 -34.37 16.21
C PRO A 71 2.90 -34.37 16.33
N GLN A 72 2.20 -34.47 15.20
CA GLN A 72 0.72 -34.47 15.12
C GLN A 72 0.04 -35.40 16.14
N LYS A 73 0.59 -36.61 16.38
CA LYS A 73 0.07 -37.55 17.38
C LYS A 73 -0.01 -36.98 18.81
N TYR A 74 0.86 -36.03 19.16
CA TYR A 74 0.86 -35.36 20.46
C TYR A 74 0.10 -34.02 20.45
N GLN A 75 -0.06 -33.40 19.27
CA GLN A 75 -0.80 -32.15 19.13
C GLN A 75 -2.24 -32.31 19.61
N ALA A 76 -2.91 -33.42 19.28
CA ALA A 76 -4.29 -33.67 19.71
C ALA A 76 -4.42 -33.78 21.24
N ALA A 77 -3.48 -34.47 21.88
CA ALA A 77 -3.49 -34.64 23.33
C ALA A 77 -3.18 -33.34 24.08
N MET A 78 -2.19 -32.58 23.60
CA MET A 78 -1.85 -31.27 24.15
C MET A 78 -3.01 -30.29 23.97
N ALA A 79 -3.68 -30.32 22.81
CA ALA A 79 -4.86 -29.50 22.54
C ALA A 79 -6.01 -29.84 23.50
N GLY A 80 -6.34 -31.12 23.69
CA GLY A 80 -7.45 -31.53 24.56
C GLY A 80 -7.21 -31.33 26.06
N GLU A 81 -6.00 -31.62 26.54
CA GLU A 81 -5.73 -31.66 27.99
C GLU A 81 -5.22 -30.31 28.54
N LYS A 82 -4.40 -29.59 27.77
CA LYS A 82 -3.73 -28.38 28.24
C LYS A 82 -4.24 -27.08 27.64
N LEU A 83 -4.56 -27.13 26.34
CA LEU A 83 -4.93 -25.93 25.59
C LEU A 83 -6.45 -25.82 25.37
N SER A 84 -7.26 -26.76 25.88
CA SER A 84 -8.71 -26.76 25.65
C SER A 84 -9.42 -25.54 26.22
N GLN A 85 -8.79 -24.87 27.19
CA GLN A 85 -9.28 -23.63 27.79
C GLN A 85 -8.70 -22.37 27.13
N LEU A 86 -7.87 -22.52 26.10
CA LEU A 86 -7.19 -21.41 25.45
C LEU A 86 -8.17 -20.57 24.64
N GLU A 87 -8.21 -19.27 24.93
CA GLU A 87 -9.02 -18.31 24.17
C GLU A 87 -8.20 -17.61 23.09
N ILE A 88 -6.90 -17.36 23.35
CA ILE A 88 -6.00 -16.69 22.41
C ILE A 88 -4.79 -17.56 22.14
N LEU A 89 -4.61 -17.93 20.87
CA LEU A 89 -3.43 -18.60 20.36
C LEU A 89 -2.70 -17.63 19.43
N ASP A 90 -1.61 -17.04 19.90
CA ASP A 90 -0.67 -16.33 19.03
C ASP A 90 0.65 -17.08 18.97
N SER A 91 1.06 -17.47 17.77
CA SER A 91 2.36 -18.06 17.47
C SER A 91 2.98 -17.43 16.24
N CYS A 92 2.60 -16.19 15.91
CA CYS A 92 3.10 -15.48 14.73
C CYS A 92 4.63 -15.54 14.65
N GLY A 93 5.16 -15.96 13.50
CA GLY A 93 6.60 -16.05 13.27
C GLY A 93 7.35 -17.10 14.12
N SER A 94 6.65 -17.90 14.93
CA SER A 94 7.28 -18.86 15.86
C SER A 94 7.82 -20.10 15.17
N VAL A 95 7.29 -20.43 13.99
CA VAL A 95 7.69 -21.61 13.22
C VAL A 95 8.32 -21.20 11.89
N LYS A 96 9.62 -21.51 11.75
CA LYS A 96 10.41 -21.18 10.56
C LYS A 96 10.57 -22.35 9.59
N THR A 97 10.26 -23.56 10.03
CA THR A 97 10.34 -24.79 9.22
C THR A 97 8.95 -25.15 8.71
N ALA A 98 8.86 -25.64 7.48
CA ALA A 98 7.56 -25.96 6.89
C ALA A 98 6.89 -27.14 7.62
N ILE A 99 5.74 -26.88 8.26
CA ILE A 99 4.94 -27.89 8.98
C ILE A 99 3.52 -27.96 8.41
N PRO A 100 2.86 -29.14 8.41
CA PRO A 100 1.47 -29.22 8.00
C PRO A 100 0.57 -28.40 8.93
N PHE A 101 -0.54 -27.89 8.40
CA PHE A 101 -1.57 -27.27 9.20
C PHE A 101 -2.08 -28.24 10.30
N PRO A 102 -2.17 -27.83 11.58
CA PRO A 102 -2.57 -28.73 12.67
C PRO A 102 -4.09 -28.94 12.71
N GLU A 103 -4.58 -30.09 12.22
CA GLU A 103 -6.01 -30.45 12.27
C GLU A 103 -6.58 -30.44 13.70
N SER A 104 -5.75 -30.76 14.70
CA SER A 104 -6.14 -30.73 16.12
C SER A 104 -6.51 -29.35 16.66
N VAL A 105 -6.36 -28.27 15.88
CA VAL A 105 -6.84 -26.94 16.27
C VAL A 105 -8.33 -26.95 16.61
N VAL A 106 -9.11 -27.86 16.00
CA VAL A 106 -10.55 -28.01 16.26
C VAL A 106 -10.86 -28.37 17.72
N LEU A 107 -9.89 -28.94 18.45
CA LEU A 107 -10.04 -29.28 19.87
C LEU A 107 -9.95 -28.04 20.79
N LEU A 108 -9.49 -26.90 20.27
CA LEU A 108 -9.39 -25.63 20.98
C LEU A 108 -10.73 -24.87 20.92
N SER A 109 -11.80 -25.51 21.39
CA SER A 109 -13.18 -25.01 21.23
C SER A 109 -13.48 -23.64 21.87
N LYS A 110 -12.65 -23.17 22.82
CA LYS A 110 -12.77 -21.86 23.46
C LYS A 110 -12.07 -20.73 22.72
N LEU A 111 -11.39 -21.04 21.62
CA LEU A 111 -10.57 -20.07 20.91
C LEU A 111 -11.42 -18.95 20.31
N THR A 112 -11.07 -17.71 20.66
CA THR A 112 -11.61 -16.48 20.08
C THR A 112 -10.62 -15.88 19.09
N THR A 113 -9.32 -16.01 19.35
CA THR A 113 -8.26 -15.46 18.50
C THR A 113 -7.26 -16.53 18.11
N LEU A 114 -7.08 -16.72 16.80
CA LEU A 114 -6.06 -17.58 16.23
C LEU A 114 -5.11 -16.75 15.36
N ASN A 115 -3.87 -16.61 15.78
CA ASN A 115 -2.80 -16.00 15.01
C ASN A 115 -1.67 -17.00 14.76
N LEU A 116 -1.65 -17.54 13.54
CA LEU A 116 -0.60 -18.42 13.01
C LEU A 116 0.05 -17.81 11.77
N ALA A 117 0.08 -16.48 11.67
CA ALA A 117 0.75 -15.80 10.57
C ALA A 117 2.25 -16.11 10.57
N ARG A 118 2.88 -16.16 9.38
CA ARG A 118 4.34 -16.35 9.24
C ARG A 118 4.87 -17.63 9.93
N CYS A 119 4.08 -18.70 9.97
CA CYS A 119 4.44 -19.98 10.63
C CYS A 119 4.90 -21.07 9.65
N SER A 120 5.16 -20.72 8.39
CA SER A 120 5.55 -21.67 7.34
C SER A 120 4.57 -22.86 7.19
N LEU A 121 3.28 -22.65 7.51
CA LEU A 121 2.27 -23.71 7.45
C LEU A 121 2.04 -24.14 6.00
N ARG A 122 1.99 -25.45 5.74
CA ARG A 122 1.68 -26.04 4.42
C ARG A 122 0.43 -26.92 4.48
N GLY A 123 -0.08 -27.27 3.32
CA GLY A 123 -1.29 -28.10 3.18
C GLY A 123 -2.56 -27.23 3.13
N ALA A 124 -3.71 -27.90 3.10
CA ALA A 124 -5.00 -27.23 3.05
C ALA A 124 -5.46 -26.77 4.43
N ILE A 125 -6.28 -25.72 4.46
CA ILE A 125 -7.06 -25.38 5.65
C ILE A 125 -8.15 -26.44 5.79
N PRO A 126 -8.21 -27.19 6.91
CA PRO A 126 -9.19 -28.26 7.06
C PRO A 126 -10.63 -27.73 7.17
N ASP A 127 -11.59 -28.41 6.53
CA ASP A 127 -13.02 -28.04 6.62
C ASP A 127 -13.57 -28.07 8.05
N VAL A 128 -12.93 -28.79 8.98
CA VAL A 128 -13.34 -28.82 10.39
C VAL A 128 -13.23 -27.47 11.12
N PHE A 129 -12.61 -26.44 10.51
CA PHE A 129 -12.50 -25.10 11.08
C PHE A 129 -13.83 -24.46 11.47
N GLY A 130 -14.89 -24.74 10.71
CA GLY A 130 -16.22 -24.19 11.00
C GLY A 130 -16.79 -24.58 12.37
N ALA A 131 -16.22 -25.58 13.05
CA ALA A 131 -16.62 -25.96 14.41
C ALA A 131 -16.13 -24.99 15.49
N LEU A 132 -15.17 -24.10 15.19
CA LEU A 132 -14.63 -23.12 16.12
C LEU A 132 -15.47 -21.83 16.15
N SER A 133 -16.76 -21.95 16.46
CA SER A 133 -17.76 -20.87 16.35
C SER A 133 -17.51 -19.64 17.23
N ASN A 134 -16.61 -19.74 18.21
CA ASN A 134 -16.21 -18.66 19.10
C ASN A 134 -15.15 -17.73 18.48
N LEU A 135 -14.56 -18.12 17.34
CA LEU A 135 -13.54 -17.32 16.66
C LEU A 135 -14.09 -15.96 16.24
N THR A 136 -13.39 -14.92 16.66
CA THR A 136 -13.59 -13.52 16.28
C THR A 136 -12.47 -13.02 15.39
N MET A 137 -11.26 -13.56 15.52
CA MET A 137 -10.09 -13.12 14.74
C MET A 137 -9.25 -14.32 14.29
N VAL A 138 -9.03 -14.42 12.98
CA VAL A 138 -8.20 -15.47 12.36
C VAL A 138 -7.14 -14.82 11.47
N PHE A 139 -5.87 -15.04 11.80
CA PHE A 139 -4.72 -14.59 11.03
C PHE A 139 -3.88 -15.80 10.60
N LEU A 140 -3.91 -16.11 9.31
CA LEU A 140 -3.16 -17.20 8.68
C LEU A 140 -2.25 -16.67 7.55
N SER A 141 -1.98 -15.37 7.51
CA SER A 141 -1.23 -14.76 6.42
C SER A 141 0.25 -15.12 6.40
N ASN A 142 0.88 -14.96 5.22
CA ASN A 142 2.30 -15.28 4.99
C ASN A 142 2.65 -16.74 5.35
N ASN A 143 1.88 -17.69 4.82
CA ASN A 143 2.15 -19.12 4.94
C ASN A 143 2.29 -19.76 3.55
N GLN A 144 2.32 -21.09 3.48
CA GLN A 144 2.39 -21.88 2.25
C GLN A 144 1.11 -22.73 2.09
N LEU A 145 -0.03 -22.21 2.56
CA LEU A 145 -1.32 -22.89 2.51
C LEU A 145 -1.79 -23.03 1.07
N VAL A 146 -2.36 -24.18 0.74
CA VAL A 146 -2.83 -24.54 -0.61
C VAL A 146 -4.29 -25.00 -0.58
N GLY A 147 -4.92 -25.16 -1.74
CA GLY A 147 -6.31 -25.61 -1.83
C GLY A 147 -7.33 -24.49 -1.58
N GLY A 148 -8.61 -24.86 -1.51
CA GLY A 148 -9.72 -23.94 -1.33
C GLY A 148 -9.78 -23.29 0.05
N VAL A 149 -10.41 -22.11 0.12
CA VAL A 149 -10.91 -21.59 1.40
C VAL A 149 -12.13 -22.44 1.78
N PRO A 150 -12.15 -23.08 2.96
CA PRO A 150 -13.24 -23.95 3.37
C PRO A 150 -14.61 -23.26 3.38
N ALA A 151 -15.62 -23.91 2.82
CA ALA A 151 -17.00 -23.42 2.89
C ALA A 151 -17.52 -23.37 4.35
N SER A 152 -16.94 -24.16 5.25
CA SER A 152 -17.26 -24.16 6.67
C SER A 152 -16.90 -22.85 7.38
N PHE A 153 -16.11 -21.95 6.78
CA PHE A 153 -15.89 -20.61 7.32
C PHE A 153 -17.17 -19.83 7.46
N ASN A 154 -18.17 -20.06 6.61
CA ASN A 154 -19.48 -19.43 6.73
C ASN A 154 -20.19 -19.75 8.08
N CYS A 155 -19.77 -20.79 8.80
CA CYS A 155 -20.29 -21.11 10.14
C CYS A 155 -19.72 -20.23 11.26
N LEU A 156 -18.69 -19.42 11.00
CA LEU A 156 -18.01 -18.60 12.00
C LEU A 156 -18.73 -17.26 12.20
N SER A 157 -19.99 -17.29 12.65
CA SER A 157 -20.86 -16.10 12.72
C SER A 157 -20.31 -14.93 13.56
N SER A 158 -19.37 -15.21 14.48
CA SER A 158 -18.72 -14.24 15.35
C SER A 158 -17.44 -13.63 14.76
N LEU A 159 -17.00 -14.11 13.59
CA LEU A 159 -15.74 -13.73 12.97
C LEU A 159 -15.79 -12.27 12.51
N ALA A 160 -14.92 -11.44 13.07
CA ALA A 160 -14.74 -10.04 12.76
C ALA A 160 -13.56 -9.80 11.81
N ILE A 161 -12.47 -10.57 11.93
CA ILE A 161 -11.29 -10.42 11.09
C ILE A 161 -10.88 -11.77 10.52
N LEU A 162 -10.75 -11.82 9.19
CA LEU A 162 -10.19 -12.95 8.47
C LEU A 162 -9.03 -12.49 7.58
N ASP A 163 -7.81 -12.90 7.92
CA ASP A 163 -6.61 -12.66 7.11
C ASP A 163 -5.99 -13.97 6.62
N LEU A 164 -6.13 -14.23 5.33
CA LEU A 164 -5.54 -15.36 4.60
C LEU A 164 -4.48 -14.90 3.58
N SER A 165 -4.06 -13.63 3.63
CA SER A 165 -3.24 -13.01 2.60
C SER A 165 -1.86 -13.68 2.47
N LYS A 166 -1.23 -13.60 1.29
CA LYS A 166 0.13 -14.13 1.05
C LYS A 166 0.22 -15.64 1.33
N ASN A 167 -0.60 -16.40 0.60
CA ASN A 167 -0.61 -17.86 0.61
C ASN A 167 -0.64 -18.39 -0.84
N ARG A 168 -0.99 -19.66 -1.03
CA ARG A 168 -1.19 -20.28 -2.35
C ARG A 168 -2.59 -20.89 -2.45
N LEU A 169 -3.57 -20.25 -1.80
CA LEU A 169 -4.97 -20.69 -1.80
C LEU A 169 -5.55 -20.56 -3.21
N SER A 170 -6.35 -21.52 -3.64
CA SER A 170 -6.91 -21.61 -4.98
C SER A 170 -8.41 -21.94 -4.96
N GLY A 171 -9.05 -22.08 -6.12
CA GLY A 171 -10.49 -22.29 -6.19
C GLY A 171 -11.28 -21.00 -5.94
N HIS A 172 -12.56 -21.11 -5.57
CA HIS A 172 -13.43 -19.95 -5.39
C HIS A 172 -13.40 -19.45 -3.95
N LEU A 173 -13.64 -18.16 -3.75
CA LEU A 173 -14.02 -17.66 -2.42
C LEU A 173 -15.42 -18.21 -2.06
N PRO A 174 -15.60 -18.87 -0.90
CA PRO A 174 -16.88 -19.46 -0.53
C PRO A 174 -17.94 -18.40 -0.24
N ASP A 175 -19.19 -18.84 -0.02
CA ASP A 175 -20.22 -17.95 0.53
C ASP A 175 -19.80 -17.45 1.91
N LEU A 176 -19.93 -16.15 2.13
CA LEU A 176 -19.59 -15.47 3.38
C LEU A 176 -20.85 -14.86 4.01
N SER A 177 -22.05 -15.21 3.53
CA SER A 177 -23.28 -14.50 3.86
C SER A 177 -23.65 -14.54 5.34
N ASP A 178 -23.20 -15.55 6.07
CA ASP A 178 -23.54 -15.74 7.49
C ASP A 178 -22.48 -15.15 8.43
N LEU A 179 -21.41 -14.58 7.88
CA LEU A 179 -20.37 -13.85 8.62
C LEU A 179 -20.83 -12.45 9.02
N ASN A 180 -21.93 -12.36 9.76
CA ASN A 180 -22.61 -11.11 10.13
C ASN A 180 -21.75 -10.16 11.00
N ALA A 181 -20.69 -10.66 11.61
CA ALA A 181 -19.74 -9.88 12.42
C ALA A 181 -18.54 -9.36 11.61
N LEU A 182 -18.34 -9.81 10.38
CA LEU A 182 -17.11 -9.59 9.61
C LEU A 182 -16.91 -8.11 9.30
N GLN A 183 -15.75 -7.60 9.68
CA GLN A 183 -15.29 -6.25 9.47
C GLN A 183 -14.18 -6.24 8.42
N TYR A 184 -13.19 -7.13 8.54
CA TYR A 184 -12.03 -7.17 7.65
C TYR A 184 -11.90 -8.52 6.94
N LEU A 185 -11.89 -8.47 5.60
CA LEU A 185 -11.63 -9.62 4.74
C LEU A 185 -10.35 -9.36 3.94
N LEU A 186 -9.28 -10.04 4.29
CA LEU A 186 -7.96 -9.89 3.67
C LEU A 186 -7.56 -11.24 3.06
N VAL A 187 -7.57 -11.33 1.73
CA VAL A 187 -7.21 -12.56 0.99
C VAL A 187 -6.23 -12.26 -0.15
N SER A 188 -5.51 -11.14 -0.08
CA SER A 188 -4.61 -10.71 -1.14
C SER A 188 -3.43 -11.66 -1.36
N GLU A 189 -2.81 -11.61 -2.53
CA GLU A 189 -1.65 -12.43 -2.88
C GLU A 189 -1.91 -13.93 -2.71
N ASN A 190 -2.90 -14.43 -3.46
CA ASN A 190 -3.29 -15.84 -3.53
C ASN A 190 -3.56 -16.24 -5.00
N GLN A 191 -4.17 -17.41 -5.21
CA GLN A 191 -4.54 -17.94 -6.52
C GLN A 191 -6.07 -18.18 -6.60
N LEU A 192 -6.86 -17.37 -5.88
CA LEU A 192 -8.33 -17.50 -5.86
C LEU A 192 -8.92 -17.09 -7.21
N THR A 193 -9.90 -17.84 -7.69
CA THR A 193 -10.47 -17.80 -9.04
C THR A 193 -11.97 -17.54 -8.99
N GLY A 194 -12.56 -17.33 -10.17
CA GLY A 194 -14.01 -17.15 -10.32
C GLY A 194 -14.46 -15.72 -10.00
N PRO A 195 -15.77 -15.45 -9.96
CA PRO A 195 -16.29 -14.14 -9.60
C PRO A 195 -16.20 -13.91 -8.07
N ILE A 196 -16.21 -12.65 -7.64
CA ILE A 196 -16.47 -12.33 -6.23
C ILE A 196 -17.90 -12.84 -5.89
N PRO A 197 -18.12 -13.55 -4.77
CA PRO A 197 -19.41 -14.19 -4.47
C PRO A 197 -20.59 -13.23 -4.51
N THR A 198 -21.71 -13.65 -5.10
CA THR A 198 -22.92 -12.81 -5.28
C THR A 198 -23.59 -12.39 -3.97
N ARG A 199 -23.17 -12.94 -2.82
CA ARG A 199 -23.66 -12.57 -1.48
C ARG A 199 -22.59 -11.88 -0.64
N VAL A 200 -21.54 -11.37 -1.27
CA VAL A 200 -20.48 -10.59 -0.60
C VAL A 200 -21.03 -9.35 0.11
N GLY A 201 -22.21 -8.87 -0.30
CA GLY A 201 -22.91 -7.74 0.33
C GLY A 201 -23.68 -8.06 1.62
N SER A 202 -23.78 -9.33 2.02
CA SER A 202 -24.54 -9.73 3.22
C SER A 202 -23.84 -9.38 4.55
N PRO A 203 -22.50 -9.47 4.69
CA PRO A 203 -21.77 -8.98 5.85
C PRO A 203 -21.83 -7.44 5.98
N SER A 204 -22.94 -6.92 6.46
CA SER A 204 -23.23 -5.47 6.54
C SER A 204 -22.28 -4.67 7.44
N LYS A 205 -21.43 -5.35 8.21
CA LYS A 205 -20.38 -4.75 9.04
C LYS A 205 -19.02 -4.63 8.34
N LEU A 206 -18.91 -5.09 7.10
CA LEU A 206 -17.62 -5.10 6.41
C LEU A 206 -17.14 -3.67 6.13
N GLU A 207 -15.92 -3.41 6.54
CA GLU A 207 -15.25 -2.11 6.52
C GLU A 207 -14.03 -2.12 5.58
N MET A 208 -13.31 -3.24 5.50
CA MET A 208 -12.14 -3.40 4.66
C MET A 208 -12.19 -4.71 3.88
N MET A 209 -12.03 -4.60 2.56
CA MET A 209 -11.93 -5.76 1.65
C MET A 209 -10.68 -5.63 0.79
N ASN A 210 -9.74 -6.56 0.96
CA ASN A 210 -8.53 -6.64 0.14
C ASN A 210 -8.45 -8.00 -0.58
N LEU A 211 -8.67 -7.95 -1.90
CA LEU A 211 -8.66 -9.09 -2.83
C LEU A 211 -7.50 -9.03 -3.82
N GLU A 212 -6.58 -8.09 -3.62
CA GLU A 212 -5.47 -7.76 -4.52
C GLU A 212 -4.63 -8.99 -4.90
N ARG A 213 -4.13 -9.06 -6.15
CA ARG A 213 -3.26 -10.14 -6.64
C ARG A 213 -3.87 -11.53 -6.47
N ASN A 214 -4.97 -11.76 -7.20
CA ASN A 214 -5.66 -13.05 -7.31
C ASN A 214 -6.06 -13.29 -8.79
N GLN A 215 -7.03 -14.17 -9.04
CA GLN A 215 -7.60 -14.49 -10.35
C GLN A 215 -9.13 -14.24 -10.37
N PHE A 216 -9.62 -13.23 -9.64
CA PHE A 216 -11.03 -12.86 -9.66
C PHE A 216 -11.46 -12.29 -11.02
N SER A 217 -12.65 -12.65 -11.49
CA SER A 217 -13.11 -12.36 -12.87
C SER A 217 -14.22 -11.32 -12.98
N ALA A 218 -14.96 -11.04 -11.89
CA ALA A 218 -16.07 -10.09 -11.90
C ALA A 218 -16.42 -9.55 -10.51
N ILE A 219 -17.04 -8.37 -10.49
CA ILE A 219 -17.59 -7.69 -9.31
C ILE A 219 -19.12 -7.86 -9.31
N PRO A 220 -19.75 -8.39 -8.25
CA PRO A 220 -21.20 -8.52 -8.18
C PRO A 220 -21.87 -7.20 -7.78
N ASN A 221 -23.05 -6.90 -8.33
CA ASN A 221 -23.80 -5.68 -8.01
C ASN A 221 -24.17 -5.57 -6.51
N THR A 222 -24.23 -6.71 -5.79
CA THR A 222 -24.47 -6.74 -4.35
C THR A 222 -23.36 -6.11 -3.53
N ILE A 223 -22.19 -5.82 -4.11
CA ILE A 223 -21.11 -5.10 -3.43
C ILE A 223 -21.61 -3.77 -2.85
N ALA A 224 -22.56 -3.12 -3.51
CA ALA A 224 -23.20 -1.88 -3.05
C ALA A 224 -23.88 -1.95 -1.69
N ASN A 225 -24.20 -3.16 -1.20
CA ASN A 225 -24.82 -3.34 0.11
C ASN A 225 -23.82 -3.19 1.27
N LEU A 226 -22.51 -3.14 0.98
CA LEU A 226 -21.46 -2.93 1.96
C LEU A 226 -21.35 -1.46 2.37
N THR A 227 -22.40 -0.91 2.98
CA THR A 227 -22.51 0.53 3.26
C THR A 227 -21.48 1.07 4.26
N LYS A 228 -20.75 0.18 4.96
CA LYS A 228 -19.66 0.54 5.89
C LYS A 228 -18.26 0.42 5.28
N LEU A 229 -18.15 -0.06 4.04
CA LEU A 229 -16.87 -0.29 3.40
C LEU A 229 -16.15 1.04 3.17
N PHE A 230 -14.98 1.21 3.79
CA PHE A 230 -14.12 2.37 3.58
C PHE A 230 -12.90 2.06 2.71
N PHE A 231 -12.50 0.79 2.62
CA PHE A 231 -11.36 0.35 1.82
C PHE A 231 -11.74 -0.84 0.93
N LEU A 232 -11.54 -0.67 -0.37
CA LEU A 232 -11.70 -1.72 -1.38
C LEU A 232 -10.46 -1.79 -2.27
N ASN A 233 -9.76 -2.92 -2.24
CA ASN A 233 -8.69 -3.20 -3.18
C ASN A 233 -8.97 -4.50 -3.94
N ILE A 234 -9.17 -4.38 -5.25
CA ILE A 234 -9.39 -5.50 -6.18
C ILE A 234 -8.30 -5.58 -7.25
N SER A 235 -7.25 -4.76 -7.14
CA SER A 235 -6.21 -4.63 -8.16
C SER A 235 -5.49 -5.95 -8.46
N ASN A 236 -4.84 -6.02 -9.63
CA ASN A 236 -4.11 -7.20 -10.08
C ASN A 236 -4.99 -8.46 -10.12
N ASN A 237 -6.18 -8.33 -10.70
CA ASN A 237 -7.09 -9.43 -10.96
C ASN A 237 -7.59 -9.36 -12.41
N PRO A 238 -7.90 -10.48 -13.07
CA PRO A 238 -8.48 -10.52 -14.42
C PRO A 238 -9.97 -10.12 -14.44
N ILE A 239 -10.37 -9.14 -13.63
CA ILE A 239 -11.73 -8.58 -13.62
C ILE A 239 -11.94 -7.85 -14.94
N SER A 240 -12.98 -8.22 -15.70
CA SER A 240 -13.25 -7.64 -17.02
C SER A 240 -14.70 -7.24 -17.19
N GLY A 241 -14.94 -6.35 -18.15
CA GLY A 241 -16.25 -5.74 -18.39
C GLY A 241 -16.43 -4.41 -17.70
N ASP A 242 -17.61 -3.82 -17.87
CA ASP A 242 -17.90 -2.47 -17.37
C ASP A 242 -18.02 -2.44 -15.85
N LEU A 243 -17.56 -1.34 -15.25
CA LEU A 243 -17.80 -1.08 -13.83
C LEU A 243 -19.32 -1.05 -13.54
N PRO A 244 -19.82 -1.83 -12.56
CA PRO A 244 -21.22 -1.78 -12.21
C PRO A 244 -21.54 -0.43 -11.55
N ASN A 245 -22.59 0.25 -12.02
CA ASN A 245 -23.03 1.54 -11.44
C ASN A 245 -23.34 1.45 -9.95
N GLU A 246 -23.67 0.25 -9.46
CA GLU A 246 -23.87 -0.06 -8.06
C GLU A 246 -22.62 0.20 -7.20
N LEU A 247 -21.41 0.09 -7.76
CA LEU A 247 -20.15 0.36 -7.06
C LEU A 247 -20.12 1.78 -6.46
N TRP A 248 -20.70 2.75 -7.17
CA TRP A 248 -20.77 4.15 -6.76
C TRP A 248 -21.74 4.42 -5.59
N ARG A 249 -22.50 3.41 -5.15
CA ARG A 249 -23.36 3.52 -3.95
C ARG A 249 -22.62 3.30 -2.64
N LEU A 250 -21.34 2.93 -2.68
CA LEU A 250 -20.48 2.73 -1.52
C LEU A 250 -20.07 4.06 -0.89
N ARG A 251 -21.02 4.87 -0.41
CA ARG A 251 -20.79 6.25 0.07
C ARG A 251 -19.82 6.37 1.25
N GLY A 252 -19.51 5.26 1.93
CA GLY A 252 -18.48 5.17 2.98
C GLY A 252 -17.04 5.05 2.46
N LEU A 253 -16.86 4.83 1.15
CA LEU A 253 -15.57 4.46 0.56
C LEU A 253 -14.59 5.63 0.62
N ASN A 254 -13.41 5.35 1.16
CA ASN A 254 -12.30 6.28 1.27
C ASN A 254 -11.18 5.93 0.29
N VAL A 255 -10.92 4.64 0.08
CA VAL A 255 -9.88 4.17 -0.85
C VAL A 255 -10.48 3.11 -1.77
N ILE A 256 -10.31 3.32 -3.07
CA ILE A 256 -10.60 2.31 -4.09
C ILE A 256 -9.38 2.08 -4.97
N SER A 257 -8.92 0.83 -5.03
CA SER A 257 -7.89 0.41 -5.97
C SER A 257 -8.41 -0.75 -6.83
N MET A 258 -8.39 -0.52 -8.14
CA MET A 258 -8.76 -1.46 -9.20
C MET A 258 -7.69 -1.49 -10.30
N ALA A 259 -6.45 -1.13 -9.94
CA ALA A 259 -5.33 -1.13 -10.87
C ALA A 259 -5.05 -2.49 -11.50
N HIS A 260 -4.48 -2.53 -12.70
CA HIS A 260 -4.08 -3.78 -13.37
C HIS A 260 -5.23 -4.81 -13.43
N CYS A 261 -6.41 -4.35 -13.81
CA CYS A 261 -7.53 -5.21 -14.18
C CYS A 261 -7.81 -5.09 -15.69
N GLY A 262 -8.86 -5.76 -16.18
CA GLY A 262 -9.39 -5.62 -17.54
C GLY A 262 -10.68 -4.82 -17.57
N VAL A 263 -10.87 -3.90 -16.62
CA VAL A 263 -12.12 -3.15 -16.45
C VAL A 263 -12.30 -2.15 -17.59
N THR A 264 -13.53 -2.06 -18.10
CA THR A 264 -13.95 -1.14 -19.16
C THR A 264 -15.01 -0.14 -18.65
N GLY A 265 -15.48 0.73 -19.54
CA GLY A 265 -16.52 1.71 -19.24
C GLY A 265 -15.98 3.00 -18.64
N SER A 266 -16.89 3.87 -18.20
CA SER A 266 -16.55 5.21 -17.68
C SER A 266 -16.61 5.25 -16.15
N LEU A 267 -15.85 6.18 -15.56
CA LEU A 267 -15.92 6.51 -14.13
C LEU A 267 -17.12 7.42 -13.77
N ALA A 268 -18.03 7.67 -14.70
CA ALA A 268 -19.27 8.41 -14.41
C ALA A 268 -20.07 7.74 -13.27
N GLY A 269 -20.52 8.56 -12.34
CA GLY A 269 -21.12 8.17 -11.06
C GLY A 269 -20.17 8.23 -9.86
N ILE A 270 -18.85 8.29 -10.08
CA ILE A 270 -17.87 8.32 -8.97
C ILE A 270 -18.07 9.51 -8.03
N GLY A 271 -18.66 10.61 -8.50
CA GLY A 271 -18.99 11.80 -7.69
C GLY A 271 -19.88 11.51 -6.46
N GLU A 272 -20.66 10.42 -6.47
CA GLU A 272 -21.45 9.97 -5.31
C GLU A 272 -20.58 9.56 -4.11
N LEU A 273 -19.30 9.28 -4.33
CA LEU A 273 -18.32 8.87 -3.33
C LEU A 273 -17.61 10.09 -2.71
N SER A 274 -18.36 10.98 -2.05
CA SER A 274 -17.81 12.23 -1.49
C SER A 274 -16.73 12.06 -0.40
N LEU A 275 -16.58 10.84 0.14
CA LEU A 275 -15.56 10.50 1.15
C LEU A 275 -14.26 9.94 0.56
N LEU A 276 -14.21 9.77 -0.76
CA LEU A 276 -13.09 9.19 -1.49
C LEU A 276 -11.87 10.09 -1.38
N ASN A 277 -10.77 9.49 -0.98
CA ASN A 277 -9.47 10.09 -0.73
C ASN A 277 -8.47 9.62 -1.79
N GLU A 278 -8.50 8.33 -2.10
CA GLU A 278 -7.57 7.73 -3.06
C GLU A 278 -8.32 6.86 -4.08
N VAL A 279 -8.02 7.11 -5.35
CA VAL A 279 -8.51 6.34 -6.49
C VAL A 279 -7.31 5.86 -7.29
N ASP A 280 -7.16 4.55 -7.38
CA ASP A 280 -6.23 3.94 -8.32
C ASP A 280 -6.99 3.03 -9.29
N ALA A 281 -7.15 3.51 -10.52
CA ALA A 281 -7.73 2.77 -11.63
C ALA A 281 -6.72 2.61 -12.78
N SER A 282 -5.43 2.66 -12.47
CA SER A 282 -4.37 2.54 -13.45
C SER A 282 -4.35 1.19 -14.17
N HIS A 283 -3.78 1.15 -15.37
CA HIS A 283 -3.62 -0.07 -16.15
C HIS A 283 -4.92 -0.87 -16.35
N ASN A 284 -5.97 -0.19 -16.85
CA ASN A 284 -7.24 -0.77 -17.27
C ASN A 284 -7.57 -0.42 -18.73
N ASP A 285 -8.79 -0.67 -19.18
CA ASP A 285 -9.30 -0.31 -20.51
C ASP A 285 -10.49 0.67 -20.40
N LEU A 286 -10.41 1.59 -19.44
CA LEU A 286 -11.45 2.59 -19.16
C LEU A 286 -11.62 3.56 -20.34
N THR A 287 -12.87 3.95 -20.57
CA THR A 287 -13.30 4.87 -21.63
C THR A 287 -13.88 6.14 -21.00
N GLY A 288 -13.45 7.30 -21.47
CA GLY A 288 -13.86 8.59 -20.86
C GLY A 288 -13.30 8.77 -19.45
N GLY A 289 -13.16 10.01 -18.99
CA GLY A 289 -12.67 10.29 -17.64
C GLY A 289 -13.80 10.47 -16.63
N ILE A 290 -13.50 11.21 -15.55
CA ILE A 290 -14.47 11.60 -14.54
C ILE A 290 -15.21 12.85 -15.05
N PRO A 291 -16.55 12.88 -15.10
CA PRO A 291 -17.30 14.06 -15.50
C PRO A 291 -16.90 15.29 -14.66
N PRO A 292 -16.68 16.49 -15.25
CA PRO A 292 -16.22 17.66 -14.50
C PRO A 292 -17.10 18.04 -13.31
N ASN A 293 -18.42 17.91 -13.47
CA ASN A 293 -19.41 18.16 -12.41
C ASN A 293 -19.37 17.14 -11.26
N GLU A 294 -18.82 15.95 -11.49
CA GLU A 294 -18.64 14.91 -10.47
C GLU A 294 -17.30 15.03 -9.77
N LEU A 295 -16.24 15.42 -10.49
CA LEU A 295 -14.91 15.62 -9.92
C LEU A 295 -14.93 16.65 -8.77
N LEU A 296 -15.68 17.74 -8.94
CA LEU A 296 -15.90 18.77 -7.92
C LEU A 296 -16.62 18.25 -6.66
N GLN A 297 -17.30 17.09 -6.72
CA GLN A 297 -17.98 16.48 -5.58
C GLN A 297 -17.01 15.67 -4.70
N LEU A 298 -15.85 15.29 -5.25
CA LEU A 298 -14.80 14.51 -4.58
C LEU A 298 -13.93 15.40 -3.68
N THR A 299 -14.57 16.17 -2.79
CA THR A 299 -13.93 17.21 -1.93
C THR A 299 -12.81 16.69 -1.02
N ARG A 300 -12.73 15.37 -0.78
CA ARG A 300 -11.68 14.72 0.00
C ARG A 300 -10.58 14.07 -0.83
N LEU A 301 -10.69 14.11 -2.16
CA LEU A 301 -9.75 13.46 -3.05
C LEU A 301 -8.35 14.04 -2.83
N TYR A 302 -7.40 13.15 -2.62
CA TYR A 302 -5.98 13.42 -2.41
C TYR A 302 -5.15 12.88 -3.57
N SER A 303 -5.49 11.70 -4.06
CA SER A 303 -4.77 11.05 -5.17
C SER A 303 -5.69 10.40 -6.18
N LEU A 304 -5.37 10.58 -7.47
CA LEU A 304 -6.06 10.01 -8.61
C LEU A 304 -5.05 9.40 -9.60
N HIS A 305 -5.04 8.08 -9.73
CA HIS A 305 -4.19 7.35 -10.67
C HIS A 305 -5.05 6.72 -11.78
N LEU A 306 -4.86 7.18 -13.02
CA LEU A 306 -5.58 6.75 -14.23
C LEU A 306 -4.64 6.40 -15.40
N PHE A 307 -3.33 6.42 -15.21
CA PHE A 307 -2.36 6.03 -16.24
C PHE A 307 -2.51 4.57 -16.69
N GLY A 308 -2.04 4.22 -17.87
CA GLY A 308 -2.21 2.90 -18.46
C GLY A 308 -3.60 2.60 -19.00
N ASN A 309 -4.48 3.61 -19.16
CA ASN A 309 -5.82 3.47 -19.73
C ASN A 309 -5.84 3.95 -21.19
N ARG A 310 -5.56 3.05 -22.13
CA ARG A 310 -5.35 3.41 -23.55
C ARG A 310 -6.57 4.02 -24.26
N ARG A 311 -7.78 3.79 -23.73
CA ARG A 311 -9.04 4.32 -24.28
C ARG A 311 -9.55 5.54 -23.52
N LEU A 312 -8.80 6.04 -22.55
CA LEU A 312 -9.16 7.25 -21.81
C LEU A 312 -9.10 8.44 -22.77
N SER A 313 -10.24 9.08 -23.00
CA SER A 313 -10.31 10.22 -23.92
C SER A 313 -9.83 11.49 -23.21
N PRO A 314 -9.16 12.40 -23.93
CA PRO A 314 -8.87 13.73 -23.41
C PRO A 314 -10.17 14.46 -23.02
N GLN A 315 -10.12 15.24 -21.94
CA GLN A 315 -11.29 15.96 -21.44
C GLN A 315 -10.89 17.20 -20.63
N VAL A 316 -11.89 17.93 -20.16
CA VAL A 316 -11.71 18.98 -19.15
C VAL A 316 -11.62 18.32 -17.78
N TRP A 317 -10.54 18.61 -17.06
CA TRP A 317 -10.31 18.18 -15.69
C TRP A 317 -10.32 19.41 -14.79
N ASP A 318 -11.42 19.60 -14.07
CA ASP A 318 -11.56 20.73 -13.15
C ASP A 318 -11.36 20.28 -11.70
N PHE A 319 -10.18 20.58 -11.17
CA PHE A 319 -9.81 20.34 -9.78
C PHE A 319 -9.96 21.60 -8.91
N THR A 320 -10.63 22.65 -9.42
CA THR A 320 -10.85 23.88 -8.66
C THR A 320 -11.66 23.60 -7.40
N GLY A 321 -11.17 24.06 -6.25
CA GLY A 321 -11.84 23.84 -4.95
C GLY A 321 -11.62 22.46 -4.34
N LEU A 322 -10.77 21.61 -4.94
CA LEU A 322 -10.29 20.38 -4.32
C LEU A 322 -9.02 20.66 -3.50
N ASP A 323 -9.16 21.36 -2.38
CA ASP A 323 -8.03 21.84 -1.56
C ASP A 323 -7.13 20.71 -1.00
N ASN A 324 -7.65 19.48 -0.92
CA ASN A 324 -6.92 18.30 -0.45
C ASN A 324 -6.16 17.55 -1.55
N PHE A 325 -6.42 17.88 -2.82
CA PHE A 325 -5.91 17.11 -3.96
C PHE A 325 -4.43 17.38 -4.17
N LYS A 326 -3.62 16.32 -4.21
CA LYS A 326 -2.17 16.41 -4.31
C LYS A 326 -1.58 15.65 -5.49
N TYR A 327 -2.12 14.47 -5.82
CA TYR A 327 -1.47 13.56 -6.76
C TYR A 327 -2.38 13.20 -7.93
N LEU A 328 -1.86 13.35 -9.15
CA LEU A 328 -2.53 12.93 -10.38
C LEU A 328 -1.58 12.10 -11.22
N CYS A 329 -1.93 10.87 -11.55
CA CYS A 329 -1.10 10.03 -12.42
C CYS A 329 -1.89 9.71 -13.68
N MET A 330 -1.46 10.22 -14.83
CA MET A 330 -2.15 10.01 -16.11
C MET A 330 -1.14 9.78 -17.23
N ASP A 331 -1.59 9.09 -18.29
CA ASP A 331 -0.78 8.92 -19.49
C ASP A 331 -0.56 10.27 -20.18
N ARG A 332 0.67 10.53 -20.61
CA ARG A 332 1.06 11.77 -21.29
C ARG A 332 0.15 12.11 -22.47
N ALA A 333 -0.20 11.12 -23.29
CA ALA A 333 -1.05 11.29 -24.47
C ALA A 333 -2.46 11.79 -24.15
N VAL A 334 -2.98 11.47 -22.96
CA VAL A 334 -4.28 11.94 -22.48
C VAL A 334 -4.16 13.39 -22.01
N LEU A 335 -3.10 13.70 -21.26
CA LEU A 335 -2.87 15.04 -20.70
C LEU A 335 -2.59 16.10 -21.76
N GLU A 336 -1.76 15.80 -22.77
CA GLU A 336 -1.38 16.76 -23.83
C GLU A 336 -2.58 17.35 -24.58
N ASN A 337 -3.66 16.57 -24.69
CA ASN A 337 -4.88 16.96 -25.39
C ASN A 337 -6.03 17.32 -24.44
N SER A 338 -5.78 17.32 -23.12
CA SER A 338 -6.75 17.67 -22.09
C SER A 338 -6.61 19.13 -21.65
N THR A 339 -7.64 19.67 -21.00
CA THR A 339 -7.58 20.98 -20.34
C THR A 339 -7.68 20.77 -18.83
N LEU A 340 -6.79 21.40 -18.06
CA LEU A 340 -6.70 21.26 -16.60
C LEU A 340 -7.04 22.61 -15.93
N TYR A 341 -7.91 22.60 -14.94
CA TYR A 341 -8.22 23.74 -14.06
C TYR A 341 -7.93 23.38 -12.60
N GLY A 342 -7.51 24.34 -11.78
CA GLY A 342 -7.14 24.15 -10.37
C GLY A 342 -5.63 24.31 -10.10
N ALA A 343 -5.27 24.47 -8.83
CA ALA A 343 -3.92 24.81 -8.38
C ALA A 343 -3.12 23.58 -7.89
N PHE A 344 -1.82 23.55 -8.23
CA PHE A 344 -0.77 22.64 -7.74
C PHE A 344 -1.15 21.16 -7.62
N ILE A 345 -1.12 20.46 -8.75
CA ILE A 345 -1.29 19.01 -8.78
C ILE A 345 0.09 18.39 -9.04
N ARG A 346 0.63 17.62 -8.10
CA ARG A 346 1.82 16.79 -8.35
C ARG A 346 1.40 15.71 -9.34
N CYS A 347 1.90 15.80 -10.57
CA CYS A 347 1.48 14.92 -11.65
C CYS A 347 2.61 13.98 -12.10
N GLU A 348 2.43 12.66 -11.99
CA GLU A 348 3.41 11.68 -12.47
C GLU A 348 2.99 11.13 -13.86
N LEU A 349 3.88 11.22 -14.85
CA LEU A 349 3.65 10.79 -16.24
C LEU A 349 4.17 9.36 -16.47
N HIS A 350 3.36 8.49 -17.09
CA HIS A 350 3.74 7.12 -17.44
C HIS A 350 3.63 6.81 -18.94
N GLY A 351 4.61 6.07 -19.49
CA GLY A 351 4.52 5.35 -20.78
C GLY A 351 5.72 5.44 -21.74
N GLU A 352 6.57 4.39 -21.80
CA GLU A 352 7.33 3.99 -23.01
C GLU A 352 7.55 2.45 -23.06
N SER A 353 7.54 1.87 -24.27
CA SER A 353 7.71 0.42 -24.53
C SER A 353 9.17 -0.01 -24.71
N GLU A 354 9.50 -1.28 -24.42
CA GLU A 354 10.88 -1.80 -24.55
C GLU A 354 11.47 -1.80 -25.98
N ASN A 355 10.65 -1.72 -27.03
CA ASN A 355 11.13 -1.67 -28.42
C ASN A 355 11.17 -0.24 -28.99
N ALA A 356 10.46 0.72 -28.39
CA ALA A 356 10.73 2.14 -28.62
C ALA A 356 12.16 2.49 -28.19
N ARG A 357 12.69 1.78 -27.18
CA ARG A 357 14.07 1.90 -26.67
C ARG A 357 15.17 1.84 -27.73
N ARG A 358 14.92 1.14 -28.85
CA ARG A 358 15.93 0.88 -29.89
C ARG A 358 15.71 1.63 -31.21
N ALA A 359 14.61 2.34 -31.36
CA ALA A 359 14.36 3.20 -32.53
C ALA A 359 14.20 4.70 -32.17
N GLN A 360 13.98 5.03 -30.91
CA GLN A 360 14.18 6.35 -30.30
C GLN A 360 14.28 6.14 -28.78
N PHE A 361 15.54 6.07 -28.34
CA PHE A 361 16.13 6.18 -26.99
C PHE A 361 15.34 5.76 -25.73
N LEU A 362 15.84 4.70 -25.09
CA LEU A 362 15.73 4.31 -23.66
C LEU A 362 16.90 3.29 -23.41
N PRO A 363 17.16 2.68 -22.23
CA PRO A 363 17.27 3.09 -20.79
C PRO A 363 18.40 2.30 -20.03
N GLN A 364 18.55 2.43 -18.69
CA GLN A 364 18.67 1.33 -17.68
C GLN A 364 18.98 1.83 -16.22
N ILE A 365 18.04 1.56 -15.30
CA ILE A 365 18.10 0.96 -13.92
C ILE A 365 18.99 1.55 -12.77
N THR A 366 18.28 1.86 -11.65
CA THR A 366 18.50 2.02 -10.17
C THR A 366 19.78 1.43 -9.49
N PRO A 367 20.21 1.80 -8.23
CA PRO A 367 19.34 2.14 -7.07
C PRO A 367 19.86 3.12 -5.97
N ASN A 368 18.91 3.77 -5.28
CA ASN A 368 18.78 3.93 -3.81
C ASN A 368 18.29 5.33 -3.40
N GLY A 369 17.22 5.36 -2.60
CA GLY A 369 16.92 6.44 -1.67
C GLY A 369 15.91 7.48 -2.17
N SER A 370 14.75 7.49 -1.51
CA SER A 370 13.73 8.56 -1.45
C SER A 370 13.46 9.35 -2.75
N PHE A 371 12.43 8.91 -3.48
CA PHE A 371 11.81 9.69 -4.54
C PHE A 371 10.82 10.69 -3.92
N ASP A 372 11.22 11.96 -3.85
CA ASP A 372 10.30 13.07 -3.99
C ASP A 372 10.55 13.71 -5.36
N GLU A 373 9.48 14.10 -6.06
CA GLU A 373 9.41 14.97 -7.26
C GLU A 373 9.29 14.33 -8.66
N PHE A 374 8.37 14.88 -9.50
CA PHE A 374 8.44 15.10 -10.99
C PHE A 374 7.06 15.62 -11.56
N ARG A 375 7.02 16.74 -12.33
CA ARG A 375 6.98 17.05 -13.81
C ARG A 375 5.61 17.04 -14.54
N ILE A 376 5.12 18.24 -14.90
CA ILE A 376 4.10 18.46 -15.95
C ILE A 376 4.84 18.87 -17.24
N ILE A 377 4.64 18.14 -18.34
CA ILE A 377 4.95 18.62 -19.70
C ILE A 377 3.77 18.23 -20.61
N GLY A 378 3.11 19.25 -21.19
CA GLY A 378 2.14 19.09 -22.26
C GLY A 378 0.70 19.43 -21.88
N GLY A 379 0.29 20.67 -22.17
CA GLY A 379 -1.09 21.17 -22.04
C GLY A 379 -1.08 22.70 -22.00
N GLN A 380 -2.10 23.36 -22.57
CA GLN A 380 -2.28 24.81 -22.41
C GLN A 380 -2.63 25.13 -20.96
N CYS A 381 -1.62 25.34 -20.11
CA CYS A 381 -1.81 25.78 -18.74
C CYS A 381 -2.21 27.26 -18.73
N ARG A 382 -3.50 27.56 -18.47
CA ARG A 382 -3.95 28.91 -18.12
C ARG A 382 -4.12 28.97 -16.60
N ASN A 383 -3.40 29.88 -15.93
CA ASN A 383 -3.44 30.13 -14.48
C ASN A 383 -2.88 29.02 -13.55
N SER A 384 -1.93 28.19 -14.00
CA SER A 384 -1.35 27.10 -13.18
C SER A 384 0.18 27.03 -13.27
N LEU A 385 0.82 26.64 -12.16
CA LEU A 385 2.26 26.50 -11.94
C LEU A 385 2.95 25.54 -12.94
N VAL A 386 4.14 25.92 -13.42
CA VAL A 386 5.08 25.05 -14.15
C VAL A 386 6.22 24.66 -13.20
N TRP A 387 6.53 23.35 -13.11
CA TRP A 387 7.63 22.81 -12.30
C TRP A 387 8.77 22.36 -13.23
N MET A 388 10.00 22.73 -12.92
CA MET A 388 11.21 22.33 -13.67
C MET A 388 12.28 21.81 -12.70
N ASP A 389 12.81 20.62 -12.99
CA ASP A 389 14.03 20.08 -12.39
C ASP A 389 15.01 19.67 -13.50
N GLU A 390 16.29 19.95 -13.26
CA GLU A 390 17.44 19.89 -14.16
C GLU A 390 18.08 18.50 -14.28
N TYR A 391 17.86 17.57 -13.36
CA TYR A 391 18.72 16.37 -13.33
C TYR A 391 18.37 15.26 -14.34
N CYS A 392 17.55 15.55 -15.36
CA CYS A 392 17.19 14.60 -16.42
C CYS A 392 16.93 15.27 -17.78
N LEU A 393 17.78 16.19 -18.24
CA LEU A 393 17.76 16.68 -19.63
C LEU A 393 19.10 16.40 -20.31
N PRO A 394 19.14 15.69 -21.45
CA PRO A 394 20.29 15.73 -22.34
C PRO A 394 20.53 17.19 -22.76
N ALA A 395 21.80 17.56 -22.98
CA ALA A 395 22.21 18.91 -23.40
C ALA A 395 21.48 19.47 -24.64
N GLU A 396 20.76 18.62 -25.38
CA GLU A 396 19.98 18.94 -26.58
C GLU A 396 18.56 19.45 -26.29
N VAL A 397 18.08 19.42 -25.03
CA VAL A 397 16.73 19.89 -24.63
C VAL A 397 16.76 21.27 -23.96
N GLN A 398 17.93 21.91 -23.86
CA GLN A 398 18.06 23.29 -23.34
C GLN A 398 17.43 24.37 -24.24
N GLU A 399 16.99 24.06 -25.47
CA GLU A 399 16.54 25.07 -26.45
C GLU A 399 15.02 25.29 -26.57
N ALA A 400 14.14 24.56 -25.87
CA ALA A 400 12.69 24.76 -26.00
C ALA A 400 11.93 24.58 -24.68
N LEU A 401 11.85 25.67 -23.92
CA LEU A 401 10.91 25.83 -22.80
C LEU A 401 9.44 25.85 -23.32
N PRO A 402 8.46 25.34 -22.54
CA PRO A 402 7.04 25.46 -22.90
C PRO A 402 6.61 26.93 -23.04
N ASP A 403 5.57 27.21 -23.83
CA ASP A 403 4.95 28.54 -23.90
C ASP A 403 4.36 28.91 -22.52
N ILE A 404 5.03 29.84 -21.84
CA ILE A 404 4.76 30.29 -20.47
C ILE A 404 4.07 31.66 -20.42
N SER A 405 3.56 32.14 -21.55
CA SER A 405 3.03 33.51 -21.75
C SER A 405 1.81 33.91 -20.90
N GLY A 406 1.32 33.06 -19.99
CA GLY A 406 0.18 33.34 -19.09
C GLY A 406 0.41 32.99 -17.61
N LEU A 407 1.65 32.79 -17.18
CA LEU A 407 1.98 32.47 -15.78
C LEU A 407 1.93 33.72 -14.88
N SER A 408 1.23 33.64 -13.76
CA SER A 408 1.19 34.71 -12.74
C SER A 408 2.10 34.46 -11.53
N TYR A 409 2.53 33.22 -11.32
CA TYR A 409 3.37 32.78 -10.20
C TYR A 409 4.33 31.65 -10.65
N LEU A 410 5.60 31.71 -10.25
CA LEU A 410 6.63 30.71 -10.57
C LEU A 410 7.38 30.27 -9.30
N GLN A 411 7.60 28.95 -9.11
CA GLN A 411 8.41 28.41 -8.01
C GLN A 411 9.58 27.58 -8.55
N MET A 412 10.79 27.79 -8.00
CA MET A 412 12.05 27.20 -8.48
C MET A 412 12.86 26.57 -7.34
N TYR A 413 13.56 25.48 -7.64
CA TYR A 413 14.45 24.76 -6.72
C TYR A 413 15.90 24.88 -7.21
N VAL A 414 16.68 25.76 -6.58
CA VAL A 414 18.04 26.20 -7.00
C VAL A 414 18.11 26.79 -8.43
N PRO A 415 18.83 27.89 -8.66
CA PRO A 415 18.80 28.55 -9.95
C PRO A 415 19.94 28.07 -10.84
N ASN A 416 19.67 27.12 -11.73
CA ASN A 416 20.55 26.86 -12.86
C ASN A 416 19.73 26.86 -14.16
N ASP A 417 20.27 27.58 -15.14
CA ASP A 417 19.90 27.66 -16.55
C ASP A 417 18.43 27.94 -16.92
N ILE A 418 17.98 29.19 -16.69
CA ILE A 418 16.89 29.78 -17.49
C ILE A 418 17.49 30.68 -18.59
N ASP A 419 17.17 30.38 -19.85
CA ASP A 419 17.55 31.21 -21.01
C ASP A 419 16.89 32.61 -20.95
N GLU A 420 17.67 33.65 -21.30
CA GLU A 420 17.31 35.08 -21.24
C GLU A 420 16.00 35.39 -21.99
N ASN A 421 15.71 34.64 -23.07
CA ASN A 421 14.53 34.87 -23.90
C ASN A 421 13.22 34.40 -23.27
N SER A 422 13.27 33.42 -22.36
CA SER A 422 12.06 32.75 -21.88
C SER A 422 11.30 33.56 -20.82
N LEU A 423 12.02 34.22 -19.90
CA LEU A 423 11.40 35.11 -18.90
C LEU A 423 10.85 36.40 -19.52
N SER A 424 11.40 36.83 -20.65
CA SER A 424 10.95 38.04 -21.36
C SER A 424 9.55 37.91 -21.98
N GLN A 425 9.05 36.68 -22.14
CA GLN A 425 7.74 36.38 -22.72
C GLN A 425 6.60 36.31 -21.69
N CYS A 426 6.90 36.39 -20.39
CA CYS A 426 5.94 36.27 -19.28
C CYS A 426 5.38 37.63 -18.84
N SER A 427 4.52 38.25 -19.64
CA SER A 427 3.96 39.59 -19.33
C SER A 427 3.06 39.62 -18.08
N ASP A 428 2.57 38.48 -17.61
CA ASP A 428 1.64 38.37 -16.48
C ASP A 428 2.27 37.89 -15.17
N LEU A 429 3.59 37.63 -15.16
CA LEU A 429 4.30 37.07 -13.99
C LEU A 429 4.45 38.12 -12.88
N LYS A 430 3.79 37.88 -11.74
CA LYS A 430 3.75 38.82 -10.61
C LYS A 430 4.54 38.34 -9.39
N GLU A 431 4.74 37.03 -9.25
CA GLU A 431 5.37 36.44 -8.07
C GLU A 431 6.36 35.33 -8.44
N ILE A 432 7.52 35.30 -7.77
CA ILE A 432 8.52 34.22 -7.89
C ILE A 432 8.87 33.67 -6.51
N SER A 433 9.08 32.35 -6.37
CA SER A 433 9.53 31.71 -5.13
C SER A 433 10.73 30.81 -5.35
N PHE A 434 11.81 31.04 -4.62
CA PHE A 434 12.99 30.17 -4.56
C PHE A 434 12.91 29.31 -3.30
N THR A 435 13.02 27.99 -3.45
CA THR A 435 13.00 27.07 -2.31
C THR A 435 14.29 26.25 -2.19
N HIS A 436 14.65 25.90 -0.95
CA HIS A 436 15.82 25.08 -0.59
C HIS A 436 17.16 25.67 -1.08
N LEU A 437 17.32 26.98 -0.93
CA LEU A 437 18.61 27.63 -1.15
C LEU A 437 19.66 27.04 -0.19
N MET A 438 20.64 26.32 -0.75
CA MET A 438 21.76 25.75 0.02
C MET A 438 22.85 26.82 0.27
N ASP A 439 23.64 26.61 1.32
CA ASP A 439 24.66 27.54 1.80
C ASP A 439 25.97 27.40 0.98
N PHE A 440 25.91 27.63 -0.34
CA PHE A 440 27.07 27.66 -1.25
C PHE A 440 27.29 29.07 -1.81
N GLU A 441 28.55 29.48 -2.03
CA GLU A 441 28.88 30.76 -2.70
C GLU A 441 28.18 30.87 -4.08
N ASP A 442 28.09 29.75 -4.82
CA ASP A 442 27.44 29.67 -6.14
C ASP A 442 25.93 30.00 -6.10
N SER A 443 25.22 29.67 -5.02
CA SER A 443 23.77 29.93 -4.91
C SER A 443 23.45 31.42 -4.78
N THR A 444 24.38 32.22 -4.25
CA THR A 444 24.22 33.68 -4.16
C THR A 444 24.44 34.33 -5.53
N ASP A 445 25.45 33.88 -6.29
CA ASP A 445 25.74 34.38 -7.63
C ASP A 445 24.66 34.02 -8.65
N GLN A 446 24.04 32.85 -8.53
CA GLN A 446 22.93 32.41 -9.39
C GLN A 446 21.64 33.20 -9.14
N VAL A 447 21.31 33.45 -7.86
CA VAL A 447 20.20 34.34 -7.50
C VAL A 447 20.49 35.74 -8.02
N GLU A 448 21.72 36.24 -7.89
CA GLU A 448 22.12 37.54 -8.46
C GLU A 448 21.98 37.60 -9.98
N TYR A 449 22.36 36.54 -10.69
CA TYR A 449 22.26 36.43 -12.15
C TYR A 449 20.80 36.50 -12.61
N LEU A 450 19.90 35.67 -12.07
CA LEU A 450 18.47 35.73 -12.38
C LEU A 450 17.83 37.08 -12.02
N LEU A 451 18.26 37.68 -10.91
CA LEU A 451 17.80 39.02 -10.53
C LEU A 451 18.26 40.13 -11.47
N ARG A 452 19.32 39.94 -12.26
CA ARG A 452 19.69 40.87 -13.34
C ARG A 452 18.82 40.67 -14.58
N GLN A 453 18.34 39.46 -14.82
CA GLN A 453 17.50 39.11 -15.97
C GLN A 453 16.02 39.50 -15.80
N ILE A 454 15.54 39.64 -14.55
CA ILE A 454 14.16 40.05 -14.23
C ILE A 454 13.86 41.54 -14.54
N ARG A 455 14.84 42.33 -15.00
CA ARG A 455 14.77 43.80 -15.13
C ARG A 455 13.67 44.38 -16.05
N GLY A 456 12.87 43.55 -16.71
CA GLY A 456 11.75 43.93 -17.57
C GLY A 456 10.38 43.29 -17.28
N ALA A 457 10.25 42.41 -16.28
CA ALA A 457 9.00 41.73 -15.94
C ALA A 457 8.25 42.45 -14.79
N PRO A 458 6.90 42.49 -14.75
CA PRO A 458 6.12 43.22 -13.73
C PRO A 458 6.02 42.47 -12.38
N ILE A 459 7.16 41.99 -11.87
CA ILE A 459 7.23 41.16 -10.67
C ILE A 459 7.07 42.03 -9.42
N GLN A 460 6.06 41.69 -8.61
CA GLN A 460 5.67 42.43 -7.41
C GLN A 460 6.22 41.78 -6.14
N LYS A 461 6.38 40.45 -6.12
CA LYS A 461 6.87 39.71 -4.94
C LYS A 461 7.90 38.64 -5.29
N VAL A 462 8.88 38.48 -4.42
CA VAL A 462 9.87 37.40 -4.46
C VAL A 462 9.96 36.72 -3.10
N TRP A 463 9.78 35.41 -3.07
CA TRP A 463 9.91 34.57 -1.89
C TRP A 463 11.24 33.81 -1.92
N CYS A 464 11.94 33.77 -0.80
CA CYS A 464 13.14 32.97 -0.61
C CYS A 464 12.97 32.10 0.63
N ASP A 465 13.09 30.78 0.45
CA ASP A 465 12.97 29.76 1.49
C ASP A 465 14.29 28.98 1.61
N THR A 466 14.84 28.94 2.81
CA THR A 466 16.05 28.18 3.15
C THR A 466 15.69 27.00 4.03
N SER A 467 16.29 25.85 3.77
CA SER A 467 16.16 24.65 4.59
C SER A 467 16.71 24.88 6.03
N PRO A 468 16.17 24.22 7.07
CA PRO A 468 16.65 24.35 8.46
C PRO A 468 18.14 23.95 8.61
N PRO A 469 18.86 24.49 9.63
CA PRO A 469 20.26 24.87 9.47
C PRO A 469 21.26 23.72 9.69
N VAL A 470 22.18 23.57 8.73
CA VAL A 470 23.61 23.40 9.05
C VAL A 470 24.36 24.52 8.32
N GLY A 471 24.32 25.74 8.86
CA GLY A 471 25.15 26.86 8.38
C GLY A 471 24.43 28.13 7.90
N GLY A 472 23.18 28.02 7.43
CA GLY A 472 22.44 28.95 6.55
C GLY A 472 22.25 30.45 6.88
N ARG A 473 22.99 31.07 7.81
CA ARG A 473 22.84 32.52 8.08
C ARG A 473 23.50 33.41 7.02
N CYS A 474 24.46 32.92 6.25
CA CYS A 474 25.27 33.77 5.36
C CYS A 474 24.58 34.12 4.03
N VAL A 475 23.85 33.17 3.44
CA VAL A 475 23.17 33.37 2.14
C VAL A 475 21.94 34.29 2.26
N LEU A 476 21.07 34.08 3.26
CA LEU A 476 19.88 34.91 3.46
C LEU A 476 20.20 36.37 3.76
N GLU A 477 21.26 36.64 4.54
CA GLU A 477 21.73 38.00 4.82
C GLU A 477 22.26 38.71 3.57
N THR A 478 23.00 37.99 2.72
CA THR A 478 23.55 38.52 1.46
C THR A 478 22.44 38.83 0.46
N ILE A 479 21.49 37.90 0.27
CA ILE A 479 20.29 38.09 -0.55
C ILE A 479 19.49 39.28 -0.02
N THR A 480 19.22 39.33 1.30
CA THR A 480 18.48 40.43 1.93
C THR A 480 19.14 41.79 1.70
N SER A 481 20.47 41.89 1.90
CA SER A 481 21.22 43.13 1.67
C SER A 481 21.08 43.63 0.23
N ASN A 482 21.10 42.72 -0.75
CA ASN A 482 21.02 43.04 -2.17
C ASN A 482 19.61 43.48 -2.60
N PHE A 483 18.55 42.80 -2.15
CA PHE A 483 17.17 43.22 -2.42
C PHE A 483 16.88 44.61 -1.84
N LEU A 484 17.33 44.88 -0.61
CA LEU A 484 17.18 46.18 0.03
C LEU A 484 17.95 47.29 -0.73
N LYS A 485 19.18 47.03 -1.20
CA LYS A 485 19.95 47.98 -2.03
C LYS A 485 19.27 48.32 -3.36
N ARG A 486 18.42 47.41 -3.86
CA ARG A 486 17.68 47.57 -5.13
C ARG A 486 16.27 48.16 -4.94
N GLY A 487 15.93 48.63 -3.74
CA GLY A 487 14.65 49.30 -3.47
C GLY A 487 13.48 48.36 -3.16
N TRP A 488 13.74 47.07 -2.97
CA TRP A 488 12.71 46.14 -2.50
C TRP A 488 12.55 46.24 -0.98
N HIS A 489 11.33 46.01 -0.50
CA HIS A 489 10.98 46.02 0.91
C HIS A 489 10.79 44.59 1.41
N LYS A 490 11.45 44.26 2.52
CA LYS A 490 11.26 42.97 3.20
C LYS A 490 9.96 43.02 4.03
N GLU A 491 9.04 42.09 3.80
CA GLU A 491 7.72 42.08 4.48
C GLU A 491 7.64 41.12 5.69
N THR A 492 8.48 40.09 5.80
CA THR A 492 8.35 39.05 6.86
C THR A 492 9.60 38.79 7.71
N HIS A 493 9.37 38.40 8.98
CA HIS A 493 10.37 38.07 10.02
C HIS A 493 10.30 36.58 10.39
N GLY A 494 11.35 35.83 10.02
CA GLY A 494 11.60 34.44 10.40
C GLY A 494 12.98 34.01 9.89
N ASP A 495 13.64 33.05 10.54
CA ASP A 495 15.02 32.64 10.21
C ASP A 495 15.11 31.78 8.93
N GLU A 496 13.98 31.24 8.45
CA GLU A 496 13.95 30.25 7.36
C GLU A 496 13.23 30.71 6.08
N LYS A 497 12.42 31.79 6.14
CA LYS A 497 11.65 32.31 4.99
C LYS A 497 11.60 33.82 4.95
N VAL A 498 11.89 34.42 3.79
CA VAL A 498 11.84 35.87 3.58
C VAL A 498 11.09 36.22 2.29
N CYS A 499 10.18 37.19 2.39
CA CYS A 499 9.50 37.79 1.24
C CYS A 499 10.01 39.22 1.00
N PHE A 500 10.28 39.53 -0.27
CA PHE A 500 10.62 40.86 -0.76
C PHE A 500 9.54 41.36 -1.70
N VAL A 501 9.12 42.61 -1.51
CA VAL A 501 8.07 43.26 -2.31
C VAL A 501 8.62 44.53 -2.92
N MET A 502 8.38 44.71 -4.23
CA MET A 502 8.72 45.95 -4.91
C MET A 502 7.58 46.94 -4.68
N MET A 503 7.84 48.04 -3.96
CA MET A 503 6.88 49.13 -3.89
C MET A 503 6.97 49.90 -5.22
N ASN A 504 5.88 49.86 -5.99
CA ASN A 504 5.75 50.66 -7.22
C ASN A 504 5.91 52.16 -6.98
#